data_AF-A0AAN8NQU7-F1
#
_entry.id   AF-A0AAN8NQU7-F1
#
_cell.length_a   1.000
_cell.length_b   1.000
_cell.length_c   1.000
_cell.angle_alpha   90.00
_cell.angle_beta   90.00
_cell.angle_gamma   90.00
#
_symmetry.space_group_name_H-M   'P 1'
#
loop_
_entity.id
_entity.type
_entity.pdbx_description
1 polymer ?
#
loop_
_entity_poly.entity_id
_entity_poly.type
_entity_poly.pdbx_seq_one_letter_code
_entity_poly.pdbx_strand_id
1 'polypeptide(L)'
;MTLTPAGRAEILRAAQRDEFFKEQLSNNASELLHLIGGVRLWLRYKDLVQMTIRIFYDILMTALNLQTLGEEFTGMVQVNRTATALPKKYVSP
;
A
#
# COMPACT_ATOMS: atom_id res chain seq x y z
N MET A 1 20.45 -16.51 5.58
CA MET A 1 19.08 -16.44 5.02
C MET A 1 19.20 -16.40 3.51
N THR A 2 18.76 -17.44 2.80
CA THR A 2 18.82 -17.49 1.33
C THR A 2 17.55 -16.87 0.75
N LEU A 3 17.69 -15.75 0.06
CA LEU A 3 16.58 -15.12 -0.67
C LEU A 3 16.29 -15.96 -1.92
N THR A 4 15.05 -16.44 -2.05
CA THR A 4 14.59 -17.13 -3.25
C THR A 4 13.72 -16.19 -4.08
N PRO A 5 13.76 -16.27 -5.43
CA PRO A 5 12.90 -15.46 -6.27
C PRO A 5 11.43 -15.75 -5.98
N ALA A 6 10.62 -14.69 -5.83
CA ALA A 6 9.19 -14.80 -5.62
C ALA A 6 8.47 -15.44 -6.81
N GLY A 7 7.49 -16.30 -6.53
CA GLY A 7 6.65 -16.92 -7.55
C GLY A 7 5.64 -15.94 -8.16
N ARG A 8 5.23 -16.14 -9.41
CA ARG A 8 4.23 -15.28 -10.07
C ARG A 8 2.89 -15.20 -9.31
N ALA A 9 2.42 -16.33 -8.78
CA ALA A 9 1.17 -16.39 -8.01
C ALA A 9 1.26 -15.61 -6.70
N GLU A 10 2.45 -15.59 -6.14
CA GLU A 10 2.81 -15.01 -4.86
C GLU A 10 2.84 -13.48 -5.03
N ILE A 11 3.41 -12.99 -6.14
CA ILE A 11 3.41 -11.56 -6.52
C ILE A 11 1.98 -11.07 -6.77
N LEU A 12 1.19 -11.87 -7.48
CA LEU A 12 -0.21 -11.54 -7.76
C LEU A 12 -1.01 -11.42 -6.46
N ARG A 13 -0.80 -12.33 -5.49
CA ARG A 13 -1.47 -12.29 -4.19
C ARG A 13 -1.07 -11.04 -3.39
N ALA A 14 0.20 -10.67 -3.41
CA ALA A 14 0.68 -9.44 -2.78
C ALA A 14 -0.03 -8.20 -3.37
N ALA A 15 -0.06 -8.10 -4.71
CA ALA A 15 -0.71 -6.99 -5.40
C ALA A 15 -2.23 -6.93 -5.13
N GLN A 16 -2.92 -8.08 -5.15
CA GLN A 16 -4.34 -8.16 -4.81
C GLN A 16 -4.61 -7.71 -3.37
N ARG A 17 -3.71 -8.07 -2.45
CA ARG A 17 -3.83 -7.69 -1.05
C ARG A 17 -3.62 -6.19 -0.85
N ASP A 18 -2.64 -5.61 -1.54
CA ASP A 18 -2.40 -4.16 -1.51
C ASP A 18 -3.60 -3.37 -2.06
N GLU A 19 -4.19 -3.80 -3.18
CA GLU A 19 -5.35 -3.15 -3.76
C GLU A 19 -6.55 -3.17 -2.79
N PHE A 20 -6.77 -4.30 -2.12
CA PHE A 20 -7.81 -4.41 -1.09
C PHE A 20 -7.60 -3.42 0.07
N PHE A 21 -6.35 -3.25 0.53
CA PHE A 21 -6.05 -2.26 1.58
C PHE A 21 -6.26 -0.83 1.11
N LYS A 22 -5.87 -0.50 -0.13
CA LYS A 22 -6.12 0.83 -0.72
C LYS A 22 -7.62 1.13 -0.80
N GLU A 23 -8.42 0.15 -1.19
CA GLU A 23 -9.87 0.28 -1.26
C GLU A 23 -10.47 0.52 0.13
N GLN A 24 -10.10 -0.29 1.13
CA GLN A 24 -10.55 -0.08 2.52
C GLN A 24 -10.17 1.30 3.06
N LEU A 25 -8.93 1.73 2.85
CA LEU A 25 -8.46 3.02 3.33
C LEU A 25 -9.24 4.17 2.66
N SER A 26 -9.52 4.04 1.37
CA SER A 26 -10.28 5.02 0.60
C SER A 26 -11.73 5.09 1.06
N ASN A 27 -12.35 3.94 1.35
CA ASN A 27 -13.72 3.85 1.86
C ASN A 27 -13.83 4.47 3.26
N ASN A 28 -12.92 4.15 4.18
CA ASN A 28 -12.89 4.74 5.52
C ASN A 28 -12.72 6.26 5.46
N ALA A 29 -11.84 6.77 4.59
CA ALA A 29 -11.69 8.21 4.38
C ALA A 29 -12.96 8.85 3.81
N SER A 30 -13.65 8.14 2.91
CA SER A 30 -14.95 8.56 2.36
C SER A 30 -16.04 8.63 3.44
N GLU A 31 -16.10 7.65 4.34
CA GLU A 31 -17.02 7.62 5.47
C GLU A 31 -16.76 8.75 6.48
N LEU A 32 -15.49 9.04 6.77
CA LEU A 32 -15.12 10.19 7.61
C LEU A 32 -15.55 11.50 6.95
N LEU A 33 -15.34 11.66 5.64
CA LEU A 33 -15.81 12.83 4.91
C LEU A 33 -17.34 12.93 4.95
N HIS A 34 -18.04 11.80 4.84
CA HIS A 34 -19.49 11.75 4.94
C HIS A 34 -20.00 12.16 6.32
N LEU A 35 -19.33 11.72 7.40
CA LEU A 35 -19.66 12.07 8.77
C LEU A 35 -19.46 13.57 9.06
N ILE A 36 -18.40 14.18 8.49
CA ILE A 36 -18.04 15.58 8.74
C ILE A 36 -18.84 16.55 7.84
N GLY A 37 -18.97 16.23 6.55
CA GLY A 37 -19.52 17.14 5.54
C GLY A 37 -20.92 16.78 5.03
N GLY A 38 -21.48 15.65 5.47
CA GLY A 38 -22.75 15.13 4.99
C GLY A 38 -22.73 14.64 3.53
N VAL A 39 -23.87 14.11 3.09
CA VAL A 39 -24.06 13.45 1.77
C VAL A 39 -23.64 14.33 0.58
N ARG A 40 -23.96 15.63 0.59
CA ARG A 40 -23.72 16.52 -0.56
C ARG A 40 -22.23 16.80 -0.79
N LEU A 41 -21.48 17.00 0.29
CA LEU A 41 -20.04 17.21 0.21
C LEU A 41 -19.35 15.88 -0.15
N TRP A 42 -19.79 14.78 0.45
CA TRP A 42 -19.29 13.45 0.15
C TRP A 42 -19.42 13.09 -1.35
N LEU A 43 -20.60 13.21 -1.93
CA LEU A 43 -20.82 12.91 -3.36
C LEU A 43 -19.94 13.75 -4.30
N ARG A 44 -19.61 14.98 -3.91
CA ARG A 44 -18.79 15.88 -4.71
C ARG A 44 -17.30 15.55 -4.64
N TYR A 45 -16.81 15.08 -3.49
CA TYR A 45 -15.38 14.91 -3.24
C TYR A 45 -14.93 13.45 -3.07
N LYS A 46 -15.85 12.48 -3.06
CA LYS A 46 -15.51 11.05 -2.86
C LYS A 46 -14.43 10.55 -3.82
N ASP A 47 -14.51 10.93 -5.10
CA ASP A 47 -13.57 10.44 -6.13
C ASP A 47 -12.19 11.08 -5.96
N LEU A 48 -12.16 12.36 -5.58
CA LEU A 48 -10.93 13.08 -5.23
C LEU A 48 -10.26 12.49 -3.98
N VAL A 49 -11.04 12.13 -2.96
CA VAL A 49 -10.52 11.47 -1.76
C VAL A 49 -9.94 10.11 -2.09
N GLN A 50 -10.64 9.28 -2.87
CA GLN A 50 -10.14 7.98 -3.32
C GLN A 50 -8.82 8.11 -4.09
N MET A 51 -8.73 9.06 -5.02
CA MET A 51 -7.50 9.31 -5.79
C MET A 51 -6.36 9.79 -4.89
N THR A 52 -6.64 10.71 -3.96
CA THR A 52 -5.64 11.25 -3.02
C THR A 52 -5.11 10.16 -2.10
N ILE A 53 -5.97 9.30 -1.55
CA ILE A 53 -5.58 8.20 -0.67
C ILE A 53 -4.66 7.21 -1.40
N ARG A 54 -5.01 6.84 -2.63
CA ARG A 54 -4.20 5.92 -3.46
C ARG A 54 -2.81 6.49 -3.74
N ILE A 55 -2.75 7.74 -4.20
CA ILE A 55 -1.49 8.44 -4.47
C ILE A 55 -0.68 8.59 -3.19
N PHE A 56 -1.31 8.98 -2.08
CA PHE A 56 -0.63 9.14 -0.81
C PHE A 56 -0.05 7.83 -0.29
N TYR A 57 -0.79 6.73 -0.39
CA TYR A 57 -0.29 5.39 -0.05
C TYR A 57 0.94 5.05 -0.89
N ASP A 58 0.87 5.21 -2.22
CA ASP A 58 1.98 4.89 -3.10
C ASP A 58 3.21 5.78 -2.86
N ILE A 59 3.01 7.09 -2.63
CA ILE A 59 4.09 8.02 -2.28
C ILE A 59 4.71 7.66 -0.93
N LEU A 60 3.90 7.37 0.09
CA LEU A 60 4.38 7.06 1.43
C LEU A 60 5.24 5.78 1.42
N MET A 61 4.78 4.73 0.74
CA MET A 61 5.51 3.47 0.65
C MET A 61 6.81 3.63 -0.16
N THR A 62 6.75 4.36 -1.28
CA THR A 62 7.92 4.60 -2.14
C THR A 62 8.95 5.51 -1.46
N ALA A 63 8.52 6.63 -0.88
CA ALA A 63 9.42 7.63 -0.27
C ALA A 63 10.08 7.12 1.01
N LEU A 64 9.38 6.28 1.78
CA LEU A 64 9.94 5.70 3.00
C LEU A 64 10.74 4.41 2.74
N ASN A 65 10.76 3.92 1.50
CA ASN A 65 11.37 2.65 1.10
C ASN A 65 10.90 1.50 2.03
N LEU A 66 9.58 1.48 2.26
CA LEU A 66 8.91 0.51 3.12
C LEU A 66 8.39 -0.64 2.27
N GLN A 67 8.42 -1.82 2.89
CA GLN A 67 7.75 -3.02 2.38
C GLN A 67 6.23 -2.77 2.35
N THR A 68 5.56 -3.14 1.27
CA THR A 68 4.10 -3.02 1.21
C THR A 68 3.39 -3.99 2.14
N LEU A 69 2.13 -3.73 2.50
CA LEU A 69 1.39 -4.65 3.35
C LEU A 69 1.16 -6.01 2.65
N GLY A 70 0.98 -6.00 1.34
CA GLY A 70 0.87 -7.20 0.51
C GLY A 70 2.16 -8.01 0.49
N GLU A 71 3.31 -7.34 0.45
CA GLU A 71 4.62 -7.96 0.59
C GLU A 71 4.83 -8.56 1.98
N GLU A 72 4.46 -7.84 3.04
CA GLU A 72 4.52 -8.36 4.41
C GLU A 72 3.62 -9.60 4.58
N PHE A 73 2.41 -9.55 4.01
CA PHE A 73 1.45 -10.65 4.09
C PHE A 73 1.89 -11.91 3.34
N THR A 74 2.66 -11.76 2.27
CA THR A 74 3.19 -12.87 1.46
C THR A 74 4.60 -13.28 1.84
N GLY A 75 5.24 -12.57 2.77
CA GLY A 75 6.63 -12.80 3.17
C GLY A 75 7.66 -12.36 2.12
N MET A 76 7.26 -11.51 1.17
CA MET A 76 8.12 -11.00 0.10
C MET A 76 8.89 -9.78 0.52
N VAL A 77 10.11 -9.64 0.01
CA VAL A 77 10.93 -8.45 0.23
C VAL A 77 11.39 -7.94 -1.12
N GLN A 78 11.04 -6.70 -1.46
CA GLN A 78 11.65 -6.04 -2.62
C GLN A 78 13.11 -5.70 -2.30
N VAL A 79 13.99 -6.11 -3.21
CA VAL A 79 15.43 -5.82 -3.13
C VAL A 79 15.86 -5.14 -4.41
N ASN A 80 16.77 -4.17 -4.31
CA ASN A 80 17.38 -3.59 -5.51
C ASN A 80 18.11 -4.69 -6.32
N ARG A 81 18.36 -4.48 -7.62
CA ARG A 81 19.04 -5.42 -8.54
C ARG A 81 20.37 -5.96 -8.01
N THR A 82 21.05 -5.21 -7.14
CA THR A 82 22.32 -5.60 -6.51
C THR A 82 22.16 -6.32 -5.16
N ALA A 83 20.92 -6.61 -4.74
CA ALA A 83 20.56 -7.21 -3.46
C ALA A 83 21.13 -6.50 -2.21
N THR A 84 21.59 -5.25 -2.36
CA THR A 84 22.36 -4.53 -1.32
C THR A 84 21.50 -3.62 -0.43
N ALA A 85 20.33 -3.22 -0.92
CA ALA A 85 19.39 -2.38 -0.19
C ALA A 85 18.17 -3.22 0.20
N LEU A 86 18.13 -3.61 1.47
CA LEU A 86 16.95 -4.20 2.10
C LEU A 86 16.04 -3.09 2.64
N PRO A 87 14.72 -3.32 2.75
CA PRO A 87 13.82 -2.37 3.39
C PRO A 87 14.28 -2.09 4.83
N LYS A 88 14.04 -0.88 5.33
CA LYS A 88 14.51 -0.43 6.66
C LYS A 88 14.20 -1.40 7.80
N LYS A 89 13.09 -2.14 7.72
CA LYS A 89 12.66 -3.18 8.69
C LYS A 89 13.70 -4.30 8.88
N TYR A 90 14.54 -4.56 7.88
CA TYR A 90 15.57 -5.60 7.89
C TYR A 90 17.00 -5.06 8.05
N VAL A 91 17.15 -3.73 8.19
CA VAL A 91 18.45 -3.04 8.24
C VAL A 91 18.76 -2.47 9.64
N SER A 92 17.84 -2.57 10.61
CA SER A 92 18.16 -2.21 12.00
C SER A 92 18.89 -3.33 12.74
N PRO A 93 19.91 -3.00 13.58
CA PRO A 93 20.76 -3.94 14.30
C PRO A 93 20.03 -4.70 15.43
#